data_AF-A0A6B2CLG1-F1
#
_entry.id   AF-A0A6B2CLG1-F1
#
_cell.length_a   1.000
_cell.length_b   1.000
_cell.length_c   1.000
_cell.angle_alpha   90.00
_cell.angle_beta   90.00
_cell.angle_gamma   90.00
#
_symmetry.space_group_name_H-M   'P 1'
#
loop_
_entity.id
_entity.type
_entity.pdbx_description
1 polymer ?
#
loop_
_entity_poly.entity_id
_entity_poly.type
_entity_poly.pdbx_seq_one_letter_code
_entity_poly.pdbx_strand_id
1 'polypeptide(L)'
;MGINPEEYIIVPIITPMLVGPGAITSVMVMVTYYNELSVLTAILVASLATYLTMRYSIYLVRLIGNNTLRIFARFFSIIIASWAVQLIALGILGIVKAA
;
A
#
# COMPACT_ATOMS: atom_id res chain seq x y z
N MET A 1 -0.18 29.92 9.95
CA MET A 1 -0.44 28.47 10.00
C MET A 1 -0.39 27.95 8.57
N GLY A 2 0.81 27.61 8.10
CA GLY A 2 1.03 27.17 6.71
C GLY A 2 0.58 25.73 6.58
N ILE A 3 -0.53 25.51 5.88
CA ILE A 3 -1.06 24.17 5.63
C ILE A 3 -0.24 23.61 4.46
N ASN A 4 0.56 22.57 4.71
CA ASN A 4 1.30 21.91 3.64
C ASN A 4 0.29 21.08 2.82
N PRO A 5 0.08 21.38 1.53
CA PRO A 5 -0.93 20.71 0.70
C PRO A 5 -0.76 19.19 0.63
N GLU A 6 0.46 18.72 0.87
CA GLU A 6 0.88 17.33 0.89
C GLU A 6 0.10 16.51 1.92
N GLU A 7 -0.16 17.05 3.11
CA GLU A 7 -0.82 16.32 4.20
C GLU A 7 -2.31 16.04 3.94
N TYR A 8 -2.98 16.88 3.14
CA TYR A 8 -4.42 16.78 2.90
C TYR A 8 -4.82 15.62 1.98
N ILE A 9 -3.94 15.25 1.03
CA ILE A 9 -4.18 14.15 0.09
C ILE A 9 -3.75 12.81 0.70
N ILE A 10 -2.70 12.84 1.51
CA ILE A 10 -2.09 11.68 2.17
C ILE A 10 -3.07 11.02 3.15
N VAL A 11 -3.73 11.76 4.04
CA VAL A 11 -4.57 11.17 5.10
C VAL A 11 -5.80 10.39 4.57
N PRO A 12 -6.68 10.96 3.72
CA PRO A 12 -7.88 10.25 3.26
C PRO A 12 -7.61 9.17 2.22
N ILE A 13 -6.45 9.16 1.54
CA ILE A 13 -6.09 8.12 0.56
C ILE A 13 -5.28 7.00 1.20
N ILE A 14 -4.34 7.32 2.09
CA ILE A 14 -3.50 6.29 2.72
C ILE A 14 -4.33 5.44 3.67
N THR A 15 -5.29 6.02 4.39
CA THR A 15 -6.16 5.25 5.30
C THR A 15 -6.92 4.12 4.58
N PRO A 16 -7.61 4.35 3.44
CA PRO A 16 -8.20 3.26 2.67
C PRO A 16 -7.17 2.42 1.93
N MET A 17 -5.99 2.91 1.55
CA MET A 17 -4.94 2.05 0.98
C MET A 17 -4.34 1.08 2.02
N LEU A 18 -4.30 1.48 3.29
CA LEU A 18 -3.83 0.66 4.41
C LEU A 18 -4.81 -0.48 4.74
N VAL A 19 -6.12 -0.29 4.49
CA VAL A 19 -7.19 -1.25 4.82
C VAL A 19 -7.77 -1.98 3.60
N GLY A 20 -7.79 -1.34 2.42
CA GLY A 20 -8.78 -1.62 1.38
C GLY A 20 -8.26 -2.37 0.16
N PRO A 21 -7.97 -1.70 -0.97
CA PRO A 21 -7.96 -2.35 -2.28
C PRO A 21 -6.79 -3.32 -2.49
N GLY A 22 -5.57 -2.98 -2.05
CA GLY A 22 -4.38 -3.81 -2.28
C GLY A 22 -4.36 -5.10 -1.46
N ALA A 23 -4.86 -5.05 -0.23
CA ALA A 23 -5.00 -6.22 0.62
C ALA A 23 -6.08 -7.18 0.07
N ILE A 24 -7.21 -6.64 -0.39
CA ILE A 24 -8.30 -7.43 -0.98
C ILE A 24 -7.83 -8.16 -2.24
N THR A 25 -7.17 -7.46 -3.18
CA THR A 25 -6.65 -8.11 -4.40
C THR A 25 -5.61 -9.18 -4.08
N SER A 26 -4.73 -8.92 -3.10
CA SER A 26 -3.71 -9.89 -2.67
C SER A 26 -4.35 -11.16 -2.11
N VAL A 27 -5.36 -11.03 -1.25
CA VAL A 27 -6.09 -12.19 -0.70
C VAL A 27 -6.84 -12.93 -1.81
N MET A 28 -7.54 -12.20 -2.69
CA MET A 28 -8.27 -12.80 -3.82
C MET A 28 -7.34 -13.66 -4.70
N VAL A 29 -6.14 -13.14 -5.00
CA VAL A 29 -5.13 -13.87 -5.76
C VAL A 29 -4.54 -15.02 -4.95
N MET A 30 -4.23 -14.83 -3.66
CA MET A 30 -3.63 -15.90 -2.84
C MET A 30 -4.56 -17.11 -2.67
N VAL A 31 -5.87 -16.91 -2.57
CA VAL A 31 -6.84 -18.02 -2.49
C VAL A 31 -6.82 -18.88 -3.76
N THR A 32 -6.39 -18.36 -4.92
CA THR A 32 -6.26 -19.19 -6.14
C THR A 32 -5.03 -20.10 -6.13
N TYR A 33 -4.04 -19.83 -5.27
CA TYR A 33 -2.77 -20.58 -5.22
C TYR A 33 -2.58 -21.39 -3.93
N TYR A 34 -3.26 -21.02 -2.84
CA TYR A 34 -3.08 -21.60 -1.52
C TYR A 34 -4.41 -22.01 -0.89
N ASN A 35 -4.37 -22.97 0.04
CA ASN A 35 -5.56 -23.36 0.78
C ASN A 35 -6.03 -22.24 1.74
N GLU A 36 -7.33 -22.24 2.04
CA GLU A 36 -7.98 -21.23 2.87
C GLU A 36 -7.30 -21.03 4.23
N LEU A 37 -6.83 -22.12 4.84
CA LEU A 37 -6.17 -22.12 6.14
C LEU A 37 -4.81 -21.39 6.11
N SER A 38 -4.02 -21.55 5.04
CA SER A 38 -2.77 -20.80 4.86
C SER A 38 -3.03 -19.32 4.59
N VAL A 39 -4.06 -19.00 3.81
CA VAL A 39 -4.42 -17.60 3.54
C VAL A 39 -4.92 -16.92 4.83
N LEU A 40 -5.73 -17.60 5.63
CA LEU A 40 -6.24 -17.07 6.90
C LEU A 40 -5.10 -16.79 7.90
N THR A 41 -4.15 -17.72 8.02
CA THR A 41 -2.96 -17.51 8.87
C THR A 41 -2.10 -16.36 8.37
N ALA A 42 -1.92 -16.20 7.05
CA ALA A 42 -1.22 -15.06 6.47
C ALA A 42 -1.93 -13.72 6.79
N ILE A 43 -3.26 -13.67 6.68
CA ILE A 43 -4.07 -12.49 7.05
C ILE A 43 -3.85 -12.14 8.53
N LEU A 44 -3.88 -13.12 9.43
CA LEU A 44 -3.66 -12.90 10.86
C LEU A 44 -2.26 -12.34 11.14
N VAL A 45 -1.24 -12.92 10.52
CA VAL A 45 0.16 -12.45 10.65
C VAL A 45 0.31 -11.02 10.12
N ALA A 46 -0.22 -10.73 8.93
CA ALA A 46 -0.17 -9.39 8.34
C ALA A 46 -0.93 -8.35 9.19
N SER A 47 -2.07 -8.72 9.75
CA SER A 47 -2.87 -7.89 10.65
C SER A 47 -2.12 -7.60 11.94
N LEU A 48 -1.47 -8.62 12.54
CA LEU A 48 -0.64 -8.46 13.72
C LEU A 48 0.56 -7.55 13.46
N ALA A 49 1.26 -7.74 12.34
CA ALA A 49 2.38 -6.88 11.94
C ALA A 49 1.94 -5.42 11.75
N THR A 50 0.78 -5.20 11.12
CA THR A 50 0.19 -3.87 10.95
C THR A 50 -0.15 -3.24 12.30
N TYR A 51 -0.78 -4.00 13.19
CA TYR A 51 -1.10 -3.55 14.55
C TYR A 51 0.16 -3.13 15.32
N LEU A 52 1.21 -3.94 15.29
CA LEU A 52 2.48 -3.62 15.97
C LEU A 52 3.11 -2.36 15.37
N THR A 53 3.09 -2.21 14.05
CA THR A 53 3.61 -1.03 13.36
C THR A 53 2.87 0.24 13.78
N MET A 54 1.54 0.19 13.86
CA MET A 54 0.74 1.31 14.37
C MET A 54 1.01 1.58 15.85
N ARG A 55 1.01 0.53 16.68
CA ARG A 55 1.20 0.63 18.13
C ARG A 55 2.53 1.28 18.50
N TYR A 56 3.59 0.98 17.75
CA TYR A 56 4.93 1.50 17.98
C TYR A 56 5.33 2.62 17.01
N SER A 57 4.39 3.18 16.25
CA SER A 57 4.65 4.20 15.24
C SER A 57 5.50 5.38 15.76
N ILE A 58 5.19 5.92 16.95
CA ILE A 58 5.95 7.02 17.56
C ILE A 58 7.41 6.61 17.83
N TYR A 59 7.62 5.38 18.31
CA TYR A 59 8.96 4.86 18.56
C TYR A 59 9.71 4.61 17.25
N LEU A 60 9.05 4.02 16.25
CA LEU A 60 9.61 3.78 14.92
C LEU A 60 10.03 5.09 14.24
N VAL A 61 9.21 6.14 14.33
CA VAL A 61 9.53 7.47 13.80
C VAL A 61 10.75 8.06 14.48
N ARG A 62 10.88 7.92 15.80
CA ARG A 62 12.06 8.38 16.54
C ARG A 62 13.33 7.60 16.18
N LEU A 63 13.21 6.30 15.94
CA LEU A 63 14.34 5.44 15.57
C LEU A 63 14.84 5.74 14.14
N ILE A 64 13.92 5.91 13.19
CA ILE A 64 14.20 6.08 11.75
C ILE A 64 14.56 7.54 11.42
N GLY A 65 13.96 8.49 12.12
CA GLY A 65 14.12 9.92 11.90
C GLY A 65 13.27 10.46 10.75
N ASN A 66 12.87 11.73 10.88
CA ASN A 66 11.97 12.40 9.93
C ASN A 66 12.54 12.54 8.52
N ASN A 67 13.87 12.65 8.37
CA ASN A 67 14.51 12.77 7.06
C ASN A 67 14.35 11.48 6.24
N THR A 68 14.58 10.33 6.88
CA THR A 68 14.44 9.01 6.26
C THR A 68 13.00 8.74 5.86
N LEU A 69 12.03 9.06 6.72
CA LEU A 69 10.60 9.00 6.40
C LEU A 69 10.23 9.82 5.15
N ARG A 70 10.79 11.03 5.02
CA ARG A 70 10.58 11.89 3.84
C ARG A 70 11.15 11.26 2.55
N ILE A 71 12.30 10.60 2.64
CA ILE A 71 12.89 9.88 1.50
C ILE A 71 11.99 8.70 1.10
N PHE A 72 11.52 7.90 2.07
CA PHE A 72 10.60 6.80 1.79
C PHE A 72 9.29 7.27 1.17
N ALA A 73 8.71 8.36 1.66
CA ALA A 73 7.50 8.94 1.07
C ALA A 73 7.71 9.28 -0.41
N ARG A 74 8.83 9.93 -0.77
CA ARG A 74 9.17 10.21 -2.18
C ARG A 74 9.37 8.95 -3.01
N PHE A 75 10.02 7.94 -2.45
CA PHE A 75 10.27 6.67 -3.12
C PHE A 75 8.97 5.95 -3.48
N PHE A 76 8.04 5.81 -2.51
CA PHE A 76 6.73 5.22 -2.76
C PHE A 76 5.91 6.03 -3.77
N SER A 77 5.96 7.37 -3.73
CA SER A 77 5.29 8.20 -4.74
C SER A 77 5.74 7.88 -6.17
N ILE A 78 7.05 7.70 -6.38
CA ILE A 78 7.61 7.35 -7.70
C ILE A 78 7.21 5.94 -8.13
N ILE A 79 7.26 4.95 -7.21
CA ILE A 79 6.85 3.58 -7.49
C ILE A 79 5.38 3.52 -7.88
N ILE A 80 4.50 4.15 -7.11
CA ILE A 80 3.06 4.15 -7.36
C ILE A 80 2.75 4.80 -8.71
N ALA A 81 3.42 5.91 -9.04
CA ALA A 81 3.27 6.56 -10.34
C ALA A 81 3.66 5.63 -11.51
N SER A 82 4.80 4.93 -11.38
CA SER A 82 5.24 3.95 -12.38
C SER A 82 4.26 2.79 -12.52
N TRP A 83 3.78 2.26 -11.40
CA TRP A 83 2.83 1.15 -11.41
C TRP A 83 1.47 1.56 -12.02
N ALA A 84 1.02 2.79 -11.74
CA ALA A 84 -0.18 3.34 -12.37
C ALA A 84 -0.06 3.41 -13.89
N VAL A 85 1.08 3.91 -14.41
CA VAL A 85 1.35 3.94 -15.87
C VAL A 85 1.36 2.52 -16.44
N GLN A 86 1.97 1.55 -15.74
CA GLN A 86 1.98 0.16 -16.16
C GLN A 86 0.57 -0.45 -16.23
N LEU A 87 -0.28 -0.22 -15.24
CA LEU A 87 -1.66 -0.69 -15.22
C LEU A 87 -2.49 -0.09 -16.37
N ILE A 88 -2.32 1.21 -16.64
CA ILE A 88 -2.98 1.88 -17.78
C ILE A 88 -2.50 1.27 -19.10
N ALA A 89 -1.19 1.09 -19.29
CA ALA A 89 -0.64 0.51 -20.50
C ALA A 89 -1.13 -0.93 -20.72
N LEU A 90 -1.17 -1.75 -19.67
CA LEU A 90 -1.73 -3.11 -19.72
C LEU A 90 -3.22 -3.08 -20.11
N GLY A 91 -4.00 -2.16 -19.55
CA GLY A 91 -5.40 -1.98 -19.91
C GLY A 91 -5.60 -1.62 -21.39
N ILE A 92 -4.86 -0.62 -21.89
CA ILE A 92 -4.94 -0.19 -23.30
C ILE A 92 -4.53 -1.32 -24.24
N LEU A 93 -3.40 -1.99 -23.97
CA LEU A 93 -2.92 -3.11 -24.77
C LEU A 93 -3.92 -4.28 -24.75
N GLY A 94 -4.59 -4.51 -23.63
CA GLY A 94 -5.67 -5.50 -23.49
C GLY A 94 -6.85 -5.20 -24.42
N ILE A 95 -7.29 -3.94 -24.47
CA ILE A 95 -8.38 -3.50 -25.36
C ILE A 95 -7.98 -3.64 -26.83
N VAL A 96 -6.76 -3.20 -27.20
CA VAL A 96 -6.30 -3.26 -28.60
C VAL A 96 -6.13 -4.70 -29.09
N LYS A 97 -5.69 -5.64 -28.24
CA LYS A 97 -5.61 -7.06 -28.60
C LYS A 97 -6.97 -7.76 -28.70
N ALA A 98 -7.99 -7.22 -28.04
CA ALA A 98 -9.35 -7.76 -28.05
C ALA A 98 -10.19 -7.24 -29.22
N ALA A 99 -9.75 -6.17 -29.89
CA ALA A 99 -10.31 -5.63 -31.12
C ALA A 99 -9.68 -6.28 -32.36
#